data_AF-C8RYI4-F1
#
_entry.id   AF-C8RYI4-F1
#
_cell.length_a   1.000
_cell.length_b   1.000
_cell.length_c   1.000
_cell.angle_alpha   90.00
_cell.angle_beta   90.00
_cell.angle_gamma   90.00
#
_symmetry.space_group_name_H-M   'P 1'
#
loop_
_entity.id
_entity.type
_entity.pdbx_description
1 polymer ?
#
loop_
_entity_poly.entity_id
_entity_poly.type
_entity_poly.pdbx_seq_one_letter_code
_entity_poly.pdbx_strand_id
1 'polypeptide(L)' 'MTCPICAKPTDPKYRPFCSRRCADVDLGRWLAGSYVIPAEAAEDDDQSSDSNPDTPLH' A
#
# COMPACT_ATOMS: atom_id res chain seq x y z
N MET A 1 -15.88 -0.82 -12.98
CA MET A 1 -14.69 -0.53 -12.15
C MET A 1 -13.91 0.58 -12.83
N THR A 2 -13.34 1.48 -12.05
CA THR A 2 -12.59 2.65 -12.53
C THR A 2 -11.11 2.49 -12.21
N CYS A 3 -10.25 2.97 -13.10
CA CYS A 3 -8.80 2.96 -12.89
C CYS A 3 -8.45 3.82 -11.66
N PRO A 4 -7.72 3.30 -10.66
CA PRO A 4 -7.38 4.06 -9.45
C PRO A 4 -6.39 5.21 -9.72
N ILE A 5 -5.73 5.22 -10.88
CA ILE A 5 -4.74 6.24 -11.25
C ILE A 5 -5.35 7.43 -11.97
N CYS A 6 -6.40 7.23 -12.78
CA CYS A 6 -6.95 8.29 -13.65
C CYS A 6 -8.46 8.26 -13.84
N ALA A 7 -9.19 7.42 -13.08
CA ALA A 7 -10.64 7.27 -13.09
C ALA A 7 -11.30 6.79 -14.40
N LYS A 8 -10.54 6.55 -15.47
CA LYS A 8 -11.06 5.98 -16.73
C LYS A 8 -11.59 4.54 -16.54
N PRO A 9 -12.48 4.06 -17.43
CA PRO A 9 -12.90 2.65 -17.43
C PRO A 9 -11.69 1.70 -17.50
N THR A 10 -11.72 0.63 -16.71
CA THR A 10 -10.64 -0.38 -16.71
C THR A 10 -10.65 -1.21 -17.99
N ASP A 11 -9.47 -1.57 -18.48
CA ASP A 11 -9.31 -2.53 -19.58
C ASP A 11 -9.13 -3.94 -18.99
N PRO A 12 -9.87 -4.97 -19.45
CA PRO A 12 -9.73 -6.36 -19.00
C PRO A 12 -8.28 -6.87 -18.97
N LYS A 13 -7.43 -6.46 -19.93
CA LYS A 13 -6.03 -6.86 -20.02
C LYS A 13 -5.16 -6.21 -18.93
N TYR A 14 -5.58 -5.06 -18.40
CA TYR A 14 -4.80 -4.25 -17.48
C TYR A 14 -5.45 -4.05 -16.12
N ARG A 15 -6.53 -4.78 -15.78
CA ARG A 15 -7.23 -4.62 -14.50
C ARG A 15 -6.24 -4.74 -13.32
N PRO A 16 -6.32 -3.84 -12.30
CA PRO A 16 -7.38 -2.86 -12.06
C PRO A 16 -7.23 -1.52 -12.81
N PHE A 17 -6.32 -1.40 -13.78
CA PHE A 17 -6.00 -0.17 -14.50
C PHE A 17 -6.67 -0.07 -15.88
N CYS A 18 -6.58 1.10 -16.50
CA CYS A 18 -7.03 1.33 -17.88
C CYS A 18 -5.94 1.09 -18.94
N SER A 19 -4.66 0.99 -18.55
CA SER A 19 -3.53 0.82 -19.48
C SER A 19 -2.25 0.44 -18.75
N ARG A 20 -1.26 -0.07 -19.50
CA ARG A 20 0.12 -0.29 -19.01
C ARG A 20 0.72 0.96 -18.36
N ARG A 21 0.53 2.13 -18.97
CA ARG A 21 1.03 3.42 -18.44
C ARG A 21 0.55 3.67 -17.00
N CYS A 22 -0.71 3.36 -16.69
CA CYS A 22 -1.24 3.54 -15.33
C CYS A 22 -0.70 2.49 -14.35
N ALA A 23 -0.49 1.24 -14.80
CA ALA A 23 0.16 0.23 -13.98
C ALA A 23 1.62 0.63 -13.62
N ASP A 24 2.37 1.16 -14.59
CA ASP A 24 3.74 1.61 -14.37
C ASP A 24 3.81 2.81 -13.41
N VAL A 25 2.83 3.73 -13.46
CA VAL A 25 2.72 4.86 -12.51
C VAL A 25 2.45 4.36 -11.10
N ASP A 26 1.54 3.39 -10.95
CA ASP A 26 1.24 2.79 -9.65
C ASP A 26 2.47 2.11 -9.04
N LEU A 27 3.19 1.34 -9.86
CA LEU A 27 4.46 0.73 -9.47
C LEU A 27 5.49 1.78 -9.05
N GLY A 28 5.58 2.90 -9.76
CA GLY A 28 6.46 4.01 -9.39
C GLY A 28 6.12 4.61 -8.02
N ARG A 29 4.83 4.76 -7.69
CA ARG A 29 4.38 5.23 -6.36
C ARG A 29 4.74 4.24 -5.26
N TRP A 30 4.62 2.94 -5.55
CA TRP A 30 5.06 1.86 -4.66
C TRP A 30 6.55 1.93 -4.37
N LEU A 31 7.37 2.00 -5.42
CA LEU A 31 8.82 2.07 -5.28
C LEU A 31 9.30 3.37 -4.60
N ALA A 32 8.52 4.45 -4.73
CA ALA A 32 8.78 5.72 -4.06
C ALA A 32 8.30 5.76 -2.60
N GLY A 33 7.70 4.68 -2.08
CA GLY A 33 7.16 4.65 -0.71
C GLY A 33 5.99 5.61 -0.49
N SER A 34 5.27 5.98 -1.55
CA SER A 34 4.14 6.92 -1.45
C SER A 34 2.88 6.30 -0.82
N TYR A 35 2.83 4.98 -0.71
CA TYR A 35 1.78 4.28 0.01
C TYR A 35 2.18 4.13 1.47
N VAL A 36 1.66 5.03 2.30
CA VAL A 36 1.91 5.08 3.74
C VAL A 36 0.59 4.82 4.46
N ILE A 37 0.62 3.97 5.49
CA ILE A 37 -0.50 3.85 6.43
C ILE A 37 -0.26 4.89 7.52
N PRO A 38 -1.15 5.89 7.68
CA PRO A 38 -1.04 6.84 8.77
C PRO A 38 -1.07 6.06 10.10
N ALA A 39 -0.11 6.32 10.98
CA ALA A 39 -0.24 5.91 12.37
C ALA A 39 -1.26 6.83 13.04
N GLU A 40 -2.19 6.25 13.79
CA GLU A 40 -2.92 7.00 14.82
C GLU A 40 -1.84 7.64 15.71
N ALA A 41 -1.97 8.93 16.02
CA ALA A 41 -1.03 9.59 16.91
C ALA A 41 -1.06 8.83 18.24
N ALA A 42 0.02 8.10 18.55
CA ALA A 42 0.17 7.48 19.85
C ALA A 42 0.14 8.63 20.87
N GLU A 43 -0.95 8.72 21.64
CA GLU A 43 -0.93 9.39 22.93
C GLU A 43 0.14 8.66 23.73
N ASP A 44 1.27 9.32 24.04
CA ASP A 44 2.46 8.77 24.70
C ASP A 44 2.22 7.43 25.42
N ASP A 45 2.53 6.31 24.75
CA ASP A 45 2.86 5.08 25.46
C ASP A 45 4.01 4.37 24.77
N ASP A 46 5.03 4.18 25.58
CA ASP A 46 6.38 3.73 25.27
C ASP A 46 6.37 2.23 24.98
N GLN A 47 5.78 1.81 23.86
CA GLN A 47 5.77 0.39 23.45
C GLN A 47 6.27 0.22 22.01
N SER A 48 7.58 0.08 21.90
CA SER A 48 8.24 -0.53 20.74
C SER A 48 7.73 -1.95 20.53
N SER A 49 6.82 -2.17 19.59
CA SER A 49 6.44 -3.51 19.15
C SER A 49 7.50 -4.06 18.18
N ASP A 50 8.59 -4.57 18.73
CA ASP A 50 9.51 -5.45 18.01
C ASP A 50 8.80 -6.81 17.82
N SER A 51 8.32 -7.05 16.60
CA SER A 51 7.67 -8.33 16.26
C SER A 51 8.73 -9.39 16.04
N ASN A 52 9.15 -10.07 17.10
CA ASN A 52 9.98 -11.28 16.99
C ASN A 52 9.16 -12.51 17.43
N PRO A 53 8.83 -13.47 16.53
CA PRO A 53 7.80 -14.49 16.78
C PRO A 53 8.30 -15.73 17.54
N ASP A 54 9.42 -15.68 18.25
CA ASP A 54 10.00 -16.87 18.89
C ASP A 54 10.33 -16.63 20.38
N THR A 55 9.31 -16.67 21.22
CA THR A 55 9.51 -16.88 22.67
C THR A 55 8.47 -17.90 23.15
N PRO A 56 8.87 -19.12 23.57
CA PRO A 56 7.93 -20.14 24.00
C PRO A 56 7.40 -19.82 25.41
N LEU A 57 6.10 -20.00 25.63
CA LEU A 57 5.45 -19.83 26.92
C LEU A 57 5.74 -21.02 27.86
N HIS A 58 6.93 -21.02 28.47
CA HIS A 58 7.19 -21.11 29.92
C HIS A 58 8.68 -21.17 30.21
#